data_AF-A0A431W241-F1
#
_entry.id   AF-A0A431W241-F1
#
_cell.length_a   1.000
_cell.length_b   1.000
_cell.length_c   1.000
_cell.angle_alpha   90.00
_cell.angle_beta   90.00
_cell.angle_gamma   90.00
#
_symmetry.space_group_name_H-M   'P 1'
#
loop_
_entity.id
_entity.type
_entity.pdbx_description
1 polymer ?
#
loop_
_entity_poly.entity_id
_entity_poly.type
_entity_poly.pdbx_seq_one_letter_code
_entity_poly.pdbx_strand_id
1 'polypeptide(L)'
;MLIHLSPLLAFVLPALGNLLGPLAAWLIYRDRSAALDEQGKEALNFQISMWIYSTLGLLILLGLAGLGFLGGFAGAAAGSDVLAGFGIFSGVGLLFLLMLGGLFLYIIPIIFMILAVMTVSDGRPYHYPFTLRLLK
;
A
#
# COMPACT_ATOMS: atom_id res chain seq x y z
N MET A 1 -18.98 -0.80 -10.27
CA MET A 1 -18.95 0.16 -9.14
C MET A 1 -18.59 -0.49 -7.81
N LEU A 2 -19.39 -1.43 -7.27
CA LEU A 2 -19.13 -2.05 -5.96
C LEU A 2 -17.76 -2.73 -5.84
N ILE A 3 -17.28 -3.39 -6.89
CA ILE A 3 -15.95 -4.01 -6.94
C ILE A 3 -14.83 -3.00 -6.61
N HIS A 4 -14.86 -1.81 -7.21
CA HIS A 4 -13.80 -0.80 -7.04
C HIS A 4 -13.90 -0.01 -5.73
N LEU A 5 -15.09 0.03 -5.10
CA LEU A 5 -15.30 0.65 -3.78
C LEU A 5 -15.16 -0.33 -2.62
N SER A 6 -15.27 -1.63 -2.88
CA SER A 6 -15.16 -2.65 -1.85
C SER A 6 -13.85 -2.63 -1.04
N PRO A 7 -12.68 -2.18 -1.54
CA PRO A 7 -11.48 -2.07 -0.70
C PRO A 7 -11.64 -1.05 0.44
N LEU A 8 -12.60 -0.12 0.35
CA LEU A 8 -12.94 0.79 1.46
C LEU A 8 -13.53 0.06 2.68
N LEU A 9 -13.83 -1.24 2.57
CA LEU A 9 -14.10 -2.10 3.74
C LEU A 9 -12.95 -2.06 4.76
N ALA A 10 -11.75 -1.65 4.34
CA ALA A 10 -10.62 -1.36 5.24
C ALA A 10 -10.95 -0.39 6.38
N PHE A 11 -11.92 0.53 6.21
CA PHE A 11 -12.34 1.45 7.28
C PHE A 11 -13.12 0.74 8.40
N VAL A 12 -13.75 -0.39 8.09
CA VAL A 12 -14.53 -1.20 9.06
C VAL A 12 -13.70 -2.35 9.61
N LEU A 13 -12.92 -2.98 8.73
CA LEU A 13 -11.98 -4.06 9.05
C LEU A 13 -10.55 -3.61 8.70
N PRO A 14 -9.86 -2.92 9.62
CA PRO A 14 -8.49 -2.48 9.40
C PRO A 14 -7.58 -3.65 9.00
N ALA A 15 -6.57 -3.36 8.17
CA ALA A 15 -5.64 -4.33 7.58
C ALA A 15 -6.26 -5.33 6.58
N LEU A 16 -7.41 -5.95 6.87
CA LEU A 16 -7.91 -7.04 6.00
C LEU A 16 -8.98 -6.58 5.00
N GLY A 17 -9.76 -5.55 5.33
CA GLY A 17 -10.88 -5.09 4.50
C GLY A 17 -10.44 -4.62 3.11
N ASN A 18 -9.22 -4.10 2.96
CA ASN A 18 -8.69 -3.64 1.68
C ASN A 18 -8.52 -4.79 0.67
N LEU A 19 -8.31 -6.01 1.14
CA LEU A 19 -8.15 -7.20 0.29
C LEU A 19 -9.41 -8.07 0.28
N LEU A 20 -10.03 -8.25 1.44
CA LEU A 20 -11.26 -9.04 1.59
C LEU A 20 -12.44 -8.41 0.88
N GLY A 21 -12.53 -7.08 0.85
CA GLY A 21 -13.56 -6.36 0.11
C GLY A 21 -13.59 -6.71 -1.39
N PRO A 22 -12.51 -6.44 -2.15
CA PRO A 22 -12.45 -6.75 -3.58
C PRO A 22 -12.50 -8.24 -3.85
N LEU A 23 -11.93 -9.08 -2.99
CA LEU A 23 -12.05 -10.53 -3.10
C LEU A 23 -13.52 -10.97 -2.99
N ALA A 24 -14.23 -10.55 -1.95
CA ALA A 24 -15.64 -10.88 -1.76
C ALA A 24 -16.50 -10.34 -2.91
N ALA A 25 -16.29 -9.08 -3.31
CA ALA A 25 -17.01 -8.49 -4.42
C ALA A 25 -16.76 -9.26 -5.73
N TRP A 26 -15.51 -9.60 -6.03
CA TRP A 26 -15.19 -10.41 -7.20
C TRP A 26 -15.87 -11.78 -7.15
N LEU A 27 -15.78 -12.51 -6.04
CA LEU A 27 -16.41 -13.83 -5.92
C LEU A 27 -17.94 -13.78 -6.06
N ILE A 28 -18.60 -12.71 -5.60
CA ILE A 28 -20.06 -12.53 -5.70
C ILE A 28 -20.50 -12.16 -7.12
N TYR A 29 -19.68 -11.42 -7.87
CA TYR A 29 -20.09 -10.81 -9.14
C TYR A 29 -19.44 -11.41 -10.39
N ARG A 30 -18.37 -12.21 -10.27
CA ARG A 30 -17.60 -12.76 -11.41
C ARG A 30 -18.44 -13.54 -12.42
N ASP A 31 -19.40 -14.33 -11.94
CA ASP A 31 -20.19 -15.23 -12.79
C ASP A 31 -21.31 -14.49 -13.54
N ARG A 32 -21.48 -13.18 -13.30
CA ARG A 32 -22.52 -12.37 -13.95
C ARG A 32 -22.11 -11.84 -15.33
N SER A 33 -20.82 -11.59 -15.56
CA SER A 33 -20.30 -11.21 -16.88
C SER A 33 -18.77 -11.25 -16.91
N ALA A 34 -18.18 -11.46 -18.10
CA ALA A 34 -16.73 -11.42 -18.29
C ALA A 34 -16.12 -10.07 -17.85
N ALA A 35 -16.80 -8.95 -18.11
CA ALA A 35 -16.33 -7.64 -17.68
C ALA A 35 -16.22 -7.52 -16.14
N LEU A 36 -17.15 -8.14 -15.39
CA LEU A 36 -17.10 -8.15 -13.92
C LEU A 36 -16.01 -9.07 -13.38
N ASP A 37 -15.74 -10.20 -14.06
CA ASP A 37 -14.59 -11.05 -13.72
C ASP A 37 -13.26 -10.29 -13.92
N GLU A 38 -13.07 -9.66 -15.08
CA GLU A 38 -11.86 -8.89 -15.38
C GLU A 38 -11.66 -7.71 -14.43
N GLN A 39 -12.68 -6.89 -14.23
CA GLN A 39 -12.58 -5.73 -13.32
C GLN A 39 -12.42 -6.15 -11.85
N GLY A 40 -12.99 -7.28 -11.46
CA GLY A 40 -12.80 -7.91 -10.15
C GLY A 40 -11.35 -8.32 -9.91
N LYS A 41 -10.77 -9.07 -10.85
CA LYS A 41 -9.36 -9.47 -10.82
C LYS A 41 -8.44 -8.26 -10.84
N GLU A 42 -8.73 -7.26 -11.66
CA GLU A 42 -7.91 -6.05 -11.80
C GLU A 42 -7.91 -5.21 -10.50
N ALA A 43 -9.07 -5.02 -9.86
CA ALA A 43 -9.17 -4.37 -8.56
C ALA A 43 -8.45 -5.17 -7.45
N LEU A 44 -8.58 -6.49 -7.44
CA LEU A 44 -7.92 -7.36 -6.46
C LEU A 44 -6.39 -7.37 -6.64
N ASN A 45 -5.93 -7.51 -7.88
CA ASN A 45 -4.51 -7.41 -8.25
C ASN A 45 -3.92 -6.06 -7.82
N PHE A 46 -4.64 -4.97 -8.04
CA PHE A 46 -4.18 -3.64 -7.61
C PHE A 46 -3.99 -3.58 -6.08
N GLN A 47 -4.96 -4.05 -5.30
CA GLN A 47 -4.83 -4.03 -3.84
C GLN A 47 -3.71 -4.93 -3.33
N ILE A 48 -3.52 -6.11 -3.94
CA ILE A 48 -2.36 -6.96 -3.62
C ILE A 48 -1.05 -6.25 -3.96
N SER A 49 -0.99 -5.56 -5.10
CA SER A 49 0.21 -4.82 -5.53
C SER A 49 0.56 -3.71 -4.54
N MET A 50 -0.42 -2.90 -4.15
CA MET A 50 -0.23 -1.85 -3.15
C MET A 50 0.20 -2.41 -1.80
N TRP A 51 -0.34 -3.57 -1.39
CA TRP A 51 0.10 -4.29 -0.18
C TRP A 51 1.57 -4.70 -0.25
N ILE A 52 2.00 -5.29 -1.37
CA ILE A 52 3.38 -5.71 -1.60
C ILE A 52 4.30 -4.49 -1.54
N TYR A 53 4.00 -3.43 -2.29
CA TYR A 53 4.83 -2.23 -2.33
C TYR A 53 4.93 -1.55 -0.96
N SER A 54 3.82 -1.45 -0.23
CA SER A 54 3.79 -0.87 1.12
C SER A 54 4.61 -1.70 2.10
N THR A 55 4.52 -3.03 2.01
CA THR A 55 5.27 -3.94 2.89
C THR A 55 6.77 -3.87 2.61
N LEU A 56 7.17 -3.89 1.33
CA LEU A 56 8.58 -3.76 0.96
C LEU A 56 9.15 -2.41 1.36
N GLY A 57 8.42 -1.32 1.11
CA GLY A 57 8.81 0.03 1.54
C GLY A 57 8.98 0.14 3.06
N LEU A 58 8.06 -0.44 3.83
CA LEU A 58 8.14 -0.52 5.29
C LEU A 58 9.40 -1.27 5.74
N LEU A 59 9.66 -2.46 5.20
CA LEU A 59 10.82 -3.27 5.59
C LEU A 59 12.15 -2.56 5.27
N ILE A 60 12.24 -1.90 4.11
CA ILE A 60 13.42 -1.12 3.71
C ILE A 60 13.63 0.04 4.69
N LEU A 61 12.59 0.85 4.94
CA LEU A 61 12.70 2.01 5.83
C LEU A 61 13.02 1.61 7.27
N LEU A 62 12.42 0.54 7.79
CA LEU A 62 12.75 0.01 9.12
C LEU A 62 14.19 -0.52 9.18
N GLY A 63 14.65 -1.21 8.15
CA GLY A 63 16.03 -1.67 8.06
C GLY A 63 17.02 -0.51 8.09
N LEU A 64 16.77 0.53 7.28
CA LEU A 64 17.60 1.73 7.23
C LEU A 64 17.55 2.52 8.55
N ALA A 65 16.37 2.67 9.16
CA ALA A 65 16.24 3.32 10.46
C ALA A 65 17.00 2.55 11.54
N GLY A 66 16.91 1.23 11.53
CA GLY A 66 17.67 0.34 12.41
C GLY A 66 19.18 0.52 12.24
N LEU A 67 19.68 0.60 11.01
CA LEU A 67 21.10 0.90 10.75
C LEU A 67 21.51 2.28 11.28
N GLY A 68 20.66 3.29 11.14
CA GLY A 68 20.88 4.62 11.72
C GLY A 68 21.03 4.55 13.24
N PHE A 69 20.07 3.91 13.92
CA PHE A 69 20.13 3.72 15.38
C PHE A 69 21.36 2.93 15.82
N LEU A 70 21.70 1.84 15.13
CA LEU A 70 22.90 1.05 15.41
C LEU A 70 24.17 1.90 15.28
N GLY A 71 24.29 2.71 14.24
CA GLY A 71 25.38 3.67 14.08
C GLY A 71 25.44 4.69 15.22
N GLY A 72 24.28 5.16 15.69
CA GLY A 72 24.18 6.08 16.81
C GLY A 72 24.67 5.46 18.12
N PHE A 73 24.22 4.25 18.43
CA PHE A 73 24.68 3.52 19.63
C PHE A 73 26.16 3.17 19.56
N ALA A 74 26.65 2.74 18.40
CA ALA A 74 28.08 2.45 18.20
C ALA A 74 28.94 3.73 18.35
N GLY A 75 28.48 4.85 17.79
CA GLY A 75 29.14 6.15 17.95
C GLY A 75 29.24 6.59 19.41
N ALA A 76 28.14 6.42 20.17
CA ALA A 76 28.13 6.72 21.60
C ALA A 76 29.08 5.81 22.38
N ALA A 77 29.08 4.50 22.11
CA ALA A 77 29.98 3.55 22.74
C ALA A 77 31.47 3.82 22.41
N ALA A 78 31.75 4.38 21.23
CA ALA A 78 33.09 4.79 20.80
C ALA A 78 33.51 6.17 21.35
N GLY A 79 32.67 6.86 22.12
CA GLY A 79 32.95 8.20 22.65
C GLY A 79 32.89 9.32 21.60
N SER A 80 32.22 9.09 20.47
CA SER A 80 32.05 10.08 19.40
C SER A 80 30.63 10.66 19.42
N ASP A 81 30.49 11.85 19.99
CA ASP A 81 29.22 12.58 20.04
C ASP A 81 28.66 12.88 18.63
N VAL A 82 29.56 13.11 17.67
CA VAL A 82 29.21 13.37 16.27
C VAL A 82 28.55 12.15 15.63
N LEU A 83 29.19 10.97 15.74
CA LEU A 83 28.63 9.73 15.18
C LEU A 83 27.34 9.31 15.90
N ALA A 84 27.28 9.52 17.22
CA ALA A 84 26.08 9.29 18.02
C ALA A 84 24.90 10.15 17.53
N GLY A 85 25.15 11.46 17.37
CA GLY A 85 24.16 12.42 16.90
C GLY A 85 23.65 12.12 15.49
N PHE A 86 24.56 11.85 14.54
CA PHE A 86 24.16 11.52 13.16
C PHE A 86 23.36 10.22 13.07
N GLY A 87 23.75 9.17 13.82
CA GLY A 87 23.02 7.91 13.82
C GLY A 87 21.60 8.03 14.38
N ILE A 88 21.43 8.70 15.53
CA ILE A 88 20.11 8.92 16.12
C ILE A 88 19.25 9.82 15.22
N PHE A 89 19.80 10.92 14.71
CA PHE A 89 19.07 11.84 13.85
C PHE A 89 18.59 11.16 12.55
N SER A 90 19.46 10.38 11.90
CA SER A 90 19.08 9.62 10.70
C SER A 90 18.04 8.54 10.99
N GLY A 91 18.16 7.80 12.10
CA GLY A 91 17.17 6.81 12.53
C GLY A 91 15.79 7.43 12.76
N VAL A 92 15.71 8.52 13.52
CA VAL A 92 14.45 9.24 13.78
C VAL A 92 13.89 9.87 12.50
N GLY A 93 14.74 10.48 11.66
CA GLY A 93 14.34 11.06 10.39
C GLY A 93 13.70 10.04 9.44
N LEU A 94 14.25 8.82 9.39
CA LEU A 94 13.69 7.72 8.58
C LEU A 94 12.36 7.20 9.12
N LEU A 95 12.17 7.17 10.45
CA LEU A 95 10.86 6.87 11.05
C LEU A 95 9.82 7.95 10.73
N PHE A 96 10.24 9.22 10.69
CA PHE A 96 9.35 10.30 10.28
C PHE A 96 8.93 10.17 8.81
N LEU A 97 9.86 9.81 7.92
CA LEU A 97 9.56 9.51 6.52
C LEU A 97 8.64 8.30 6.37
N LEU A 98 8.76 7.29 7.24
CA LEU A 98 7.84 6.16 7.26
C LEU A 98 6.41 6.61 7.58
N MET A 99 6.23 7.51 8.55
CA MET A 99 4.91 8.06 8.88
C MET A 99 4.31 8.86 7.72
N LEU A 100 5.11 9.72 7.07
CA LEU A 100 4.65 10.47 5.91
C LEU A 100 4.35 9.57 4.70
N GLY A 101 5.23 8.61 4.41
CA GLY A 101 5.04 7.64 3.34
C GLY A 101 3.77 6.81 3.52
N GLY A 102 3.47 6.40 4.76
CA GLY A 102 2.23 5.72 5.10
C GLY A 102 0.97 6.51 4.73
N LEU A 103 0.99 7.84 4.88
CA LEU A 103 -0.13 8.70 4.46
C LEU A 103 -0.30 8.72 2.93
N PHE A 104 0.79 8.84 2.17
CA PHE A 104 0.73 8.81 0.71
C PHE A 104 0.22 7.48 0.17
N LEU A 105 0.64 6.37 0.78
CA LEU A 105 0.20 5.02 0.43
C LEU A 105 -1.29 4.78 0.74
N TYR A 106 -1.90 5.60 1.60
CA TYR A 106 -3.34 5.55 1.87
C TYR A 106 -4.15 6.36 0.84
N ILE A 107 -3.66 7.56 0.50
CA ILE A 107 -4.39 8.51 -0.36
C ILE A 107 -4.35 8.07 -1.83
N ILE A 108 -3.18 7.66 -2.33
CA ILE A 108 -3.00 7.34 -3.77
C ILE A 108 -3.94 6.22 -4.23
N PRO A 109 -4.06 5.07 -3.53
CA PRO A 109 -5.00 4.02 -3.91
C PRO A 109 -6.45 4.49 -3.92
N ILE A 110 -6.83 5.38 -2.99
CA ILE A 110 -8.19 5.95 -2.97
C ILE A 110 -8.46 6.77 -4.22
N ILE A 111 -7.51 7.59 -4.67
CA ILE A 111 -7.64 8.35 -5.91
C ILE A 111 -7.88 7.41 -7.10
N PHE A 112 -7.06 6.35 -7.23
CA PHE A 112 -7.24 5.40 -8.32
C PHE A 112 -8.56 4.61 -8.22
N MET A 113 -9.04 4.29 -7.02
CA MET A 113 -10.36 3.68 -6.83
C MET A 113 -11.48 4.60 -7.30
N ILE A 114 -11.40 5.90 -7.00
CA ILE A 114 -12.39 6.88 -7.48
C ILE A 114 -12.34 6.99 -9.01
N LEU A 115 -11.15 7.08 -9.61
CA LEU A 115 -10.97 7.09 -11.07
C LEU A 115 -11.52 5.82 -11.74
N ALA A 116 -11.33 4.67 -11.12
CA ALA A 116 -11.86 3.40 -11.59
C ALA A 116 -13.40 3.39 -11.59
N VAL A 117 -14.00 3.88 -10.50
CA VAL A 117 -15.46 4.00 -10.40
C VAL A 117 -16.02 4.89 -11.50
N MET A 118 -15.45 6.08 -11.69
CA MET A 118 -15.90 7.03 -12.72
C MET A 118 -15.76 6.44 -14.13
N THR A 119 -14.65 5.78 -14.41
CA THR A 119 -14.39 5.20 -15.74
C THR A 119 -15.34 4.02 -16.03
N VAL A 120 -15.55 3.15 -15.04
CA VAL A 120 -16.45 1.99 -15.17
C VAL A 120 -17.92 2.40 -15.18
N SER A 121 -18.30 3.51 -14.54
CA SER A 121 -19.65 4.06 -14.67
C SER A 121 -19.94 4.58 -16.09
N ASP A 122 -18.91 5.00 -16.83
CA ASP A 122 -19.04 5.35 -18.26
C ASP A 122 -19.10 4.10 -19.17
N GLY A 123 -19.10 2.90 -18.61
CA GLY A 123 -19.08 1.64 -19.36
C GLY A 123 -17.71 1.27 -19.94
N ARG A 124 -16.64 1.98 -19.55
CA ARG A 124 -15.28 1.71 -20.01
C ARG A 124 -14.51 0.86 -18.98
N PRO A 125 -13.73 -0.15 -19.40
CA PRO A 125 -12.89 -0.90 -18.47
C PRO A 125 -11.79 0.00 -17.91
N TYR A 126 -11.53 -0.09 -16.61
CA TYR A 126 -10.42 0.62 -15.98
C TYR A 126 -9.25 -0.34 -15.75
N HIS A 127 -8.04 0.16 -15.95
CA HIS A 127 -6.80 -0.55 -15.65
C HIS A 127 -6.05 0.27 -14.63
N TYR A 128 -5.77 -0.33 -13.47
CA TYR A 128 -5.08 0.36 -12.40
C TYR A 128 -3.60 0.51 -12.77
N PRO A 129 -3.01 1.70 -12.59
CA PRO A 129 -1.58 1.88 -12.77
C PRO A 129 -0.81 1.15 -11.68
N PHE A 130 0.41 0.70 -12.01
CA PHE A 130 1.30 -0.02 -11.09
C PHE A 130 0.74 -1.37 -10.56
N THR A 131 -0.22 -1.97 -11.27
CA THR A 131 -0.78 -3.27 -10.90
C THR A 131 0.07 -4.43 -11.40
N LEU A 132 0.40 -5.36 -10.50
CA LEU A 132 0.92 -6.69 -10.79
C LEU A 132 -0.25 -7.64 -11.08
N ARG A 133 -0.34 -8.16 -12.31
CA ARG A 133 -1.43 -9.06 -12.75
C ARG A 133 -1.16 -10.50 -12.32
N LEU A 134 -1.41 -10.78 -11.04
CA LEU A 134 -1.21 -12.09 -10.42
C LEU A 134 -2.34 -13.05 -10.78
N LEU A 135 -3.58 -12.55 -10.77
CA LEU A 135 -4.76 -13.26 -11.24
C LEU A 135 -4.99 -12.98 -12.72
N LYS A 136 -5.13 -14.05 -13.52
CA LYS A 136 -5.44 -14.03 -14.96
C LYS A 136 -6.87 -14.49 -15.18
#